data_AF-A0A822AAH0-F1
#
_entry.id   AF-A0A822AAH0-F1
#
_cell.length_a   1.000
_cell.length_b   1.000
_cell.length_c   1.000
_cell.angle_alpha   90.00
_cell.angle_beta   90.00
_cell.angle_gamma   90.00
#
_symmetry.space_group_name_H-M   'P 1'
#
loop_
_entity.id
_entity.type
_entity.pdbx_description
1 polymer ?
#
loop_
_entity_poly.entity_id
_entity_poly.type
_entity_poly.pdbx_seq_one_letter_code
_entity_poly.pdbx_strand_id
1 'polypeptide(L)' 'IMESQAGPSIDIQAQMIQKFSQESGMNIEYSRLCLVENDWNYNKAAQKFQDCQKMNLIPPEAFRTS' A
#
# COMPACT_ATOMS: atom_id res chain seq x y z
N ILE A 1 9.09 8.90 -25.43
CA ILE A 1 7.87 9.61 -24.95
C ILE A 1 6.79 8.60 -24.62
N MET A 2 6.86 8.01 -23.43
CA MET A 2 5.87 7.07 -22.88
C MET A 2 5.96 7.35 -21.36
N GLU A 3 4.94 7.70 -20.59
CA GLU A 3 3.51 7.38 -20.65
C GLU A 3 2.65 8.51 -20.09
N SER A 4 1.54 8.76 -20.78
CA SER A 4 0.35 9.44 -20.27
C SER A 4 -0.51 8.39 -19.56
N GLN A 5 -0.41 8.29 -18.24
CA GLN A 5 -1.46 7.68 -17.41
C GLN A 5 -1.63 8.55 -16.16
N ALA A 6 -2.88 8.87 -15.83
CA ALA A 6 -3.27 9.84 -14.80
C ALA A 6 -3.09 9.32 -13.35
N GLY A 7 -1.95 8.72 -13.05
CA GLY A 7 -1.54 8.25 -11.73
C GLY A 7 -0.04 8.46 -11.49
N PRO A 8 0.46 8.28 -10.25
CA PRO A 8 1.89 8.38 -9.97
C PRO A 8 2.68 7.37 -10.81
N SER A 9 3.86 7.75 -11.29
CA SER A 9 4.74 6.87 -12.09
C SER A 9 5.02 5.55 -11.37
N ILE A 10 5.27 4.47 -12.12
CA ILE A 10 5.58 3.13 -11.57
C ILE A 10 6.71 3.16 -10.52
N ASP A 11 7.70 4.04 -10.69
CA ASP A 11 8.77 4.24 -9.70
C ASP A 11 8.25 4.79 -8.35
N ILE A 12 7.38 5.81 -8.41
CA ILE A 12 6.73 6.40 -7.23
C ILE A 12 5.83 5.37 -6.57
N GLN A 13 5.10 4.58 -7.37
CA GLN A 13 4.26 3.50 -6.90
C GLN A 13 5.09 2.46 -6.13
N ALA A 14 6.21 2.00 -6.69
CA ALA A 14 7.10 1.05 -6.04
C ALA A 14 7.67 1.60 -4.72
N GLN A 15 8.08 2.87 -4.70
CA GLN A 15 8.53 3.54 -3.47
C GLN A 15 7.42 3.62 -2.41
N MET A 16 6.20 3.99 -2.81
CA MET A 16 5.04 4.02 -1.91
C MET A 16 4.75 2.64 -1.35
N ILE A 17 4.73 1.60 -2.18
CA ILE A 17 4.47 0.22 -1.75
C ILE A 17 5.54 -0.25 -0.78
N GLN A 18 6.82 -0.03 -1.10
CA GLN A 18 7.93 -0.46 -0.26
C GLN A 18 7.91 0.26 1.10
N LYS A 19 7.67 1.58 1.09
CA LYS A 19 7.53 2.36 2.31
C LYS A 19 6.33 1.89 3.13
N PHE A 20 5.19 1.67 2.48
CA PHE A 20 3.98 1.21 3.14
C PHE A 20 4.18 -0.16 3.78
N SER A 21 4.80 -1.10 3.05
CA SER A 21 5.16 -2.44 3.54
C SER A 21 6.07 -2.37 4.76
N GLN A 22 7.07 -1.48 4.76
CA GLN A 22 7.96 -1.29 5.90
C GLN A 22 7.26 -0.65 7.11
N GLU A 23 6.43 0.37 6.92
CA GLU A 23 5.72 1.05 8.02
C GLU A 23 4.60 0.17 8.61
N SER A 24 3.90 -0.57 7.74
CA SER A 24 2.80 -1.45 8.15
C SER A 24 3.27 -2.81 8.65
N GLY A 25 4.44 -3.28 8.23
CA GLY A 25 4.88 -4.67 8.37
C GLY A 25 4.15 -5.64 7.43
N MET A 26 3.27 -5.14 6.54
CA MET A 26 2.60 -5.96 5.55
C MET A 26 3.49 -6.25 4.34
N ASN A 27 3.14 -7.25 3.55
CA ASN A 27 3.82 -7.62 2.32
C ASN A 27 3.57 -6.58 1.21
N ILE A 28 4.39 -6.66 0.18
CA ILE A 28 4.37 -5.76 -0.98
C ILE A 28 3.06 -5.88 -1.76
N GLU A 29 2.47 -7.08 -1.86
CA GLU A 29 1.23 -7.30 -2.60
C GLU A 29 0.02 -6.60 -1.96
N TYR A 30 -0.16 -6.76 -0.65
CA TYR A 30 -1.21 -6.09 0.11
C TYR A 30 -0.98 -4.59 0.18
N SER A 31 0.28 -4.16 0.32
CA SER A 31 0.63 -2.74 0.30
C SER A 31 0.27 -2.09 -1.04
N ARG A 32 0.54 -2.77 -2.16
CA ARG A 32 0.10 -2.35 -3.49
C ARG A 32 -1.42 -2.35 -3.60
N LEU A 33 -2.08 -3.43 -3.20
CA LEU A 33 -3.54 -3.56 -3.29
C LEU A 33 -4.22 -2.41 -2.51
N CYS A 34 -3.75 -2.12 -1.29
CA CYS A 34 -4.25 -1.00 -0.50
C CYS A 34 -4.06 0.34 -1.22
N LEU A 35 -2.90 0.57 -1.85
CA LEU A 35 -2.68 1.81 -2.60
C LEU A 35 -3.60 1.89 -3.82
N VAL A 36 -3.73 0.82 -4.61
CA VAL A 36 -4.59 0.77 -5.80
C VAL A 36 -6.06 1.01 -5.45
N GLU A 37 -6.58 0.33 -4.42
CA GLU A 37 -7.96 0.48 -3.94
C GLU A 37 -8.26 1.85 -3.33
N ASN A 38 -7.22 2.63 -3.02
CA ASN A 38 -7.33 3.99 -2.50
C ASN A 38 -6.82 5.03 -3.52
N ASP A 39 -6.85 4.73 -4.83
CA ASP A 39 -6.44 5.65 -5.90
C ASP A 39 -4.98 6.15 -5.76
N TRP A 40 -4.09 5.28 -5.29
CA TRP A 40 -2.71 5.59 -4.93
C TRP A 40 -2.55 6.69 -3.88
N ASN A 41 -3.59 6.95 -3.08
CA ASN A 41 -3.55 7.94 -2.04
C ASN A 41 -2.89 7.37 -0.79
N TYR A 42 -1.60 7.66 -0.61
CA TYR A 42 -0.80 7.20 0.53
C TYR A 42 -1.43 7.57 1.88
N ASN A 43 -1.91 8.80 2.04
CA ASN A 43 -2.52 9.24 3.31
C ASN A 43 -3.79 8.45 3.62
N LYS A 44 -4.65 8.28 2.62
CA LYS A 44 -5.92 7.55 2.78
C LYS A 44 -5.68 6.06 3.05
N ALA A 45 -4.74 5.45 2.30
CA ALA A 45 -4.34 4.07 2.50
C ALA A 45 -3.73 3.87 3.89
N ALA A 46 -2.84 4.77 4.34
CA ALA A 46 -2.16 4.67 5.63
C ALA A 46 -3.14 4.81 6.79
N GLN A 47 -4.07 5.77 6.70
CA GLN A 47 -5.10 5.95 7.71
C GLN A 47 -6.04 4.74 7.78
N LYS A 48 -6.49 4.23 6.63
CA LYS A 48 -7.34 3.03 6.57
C LYS A 48 -6.60 1.79 7.11
N PHE A 49 -5.32 1.65 6.78
CA PHE A 49 -4.47 0.61 7.34
C PHE A 49 -4.34 0.73 8.86
N GLN A 50 -4.05 1.92 9.39
CA GLN A 50 -3.94 2.14 10.83
C GLN A 50 -5.25 1.81 11.56
N ASP A 51 -6.40 2.19 11.01
CA ASP A 51 -7.71 1.82 11.55
C ASP A 51 -7.91 0.29 11.54
N CYS A 52 -7.66 -0.37 10.41
CA CYS A 52 -7.75 -1.82 10.31
C CYS A 52 -6.76 -2.55 11.24
N GLN A 53 -5.53 -2.03 11.41
CA GLN A 53 -4.50 -2.57 12.28
C GLN A 53 -4.91 -2.44 13.75
N LYS A 54 -5.42 -1.27 14.16
CA LYS A 54 -5.98 -1.06 15.51
C LYS A 54 -7.13 -2.00 15.80
N MET A 55 -7.99 -2.23 14.81
CA MET A 55 -9.12 -3.16 14.92
C MET A 55 -8.72 -4.64 14.77
N ASN A 56 -7.44 -4.96 14.53
CA ASN A 56 -6.96 -6.32 14.24
C ASN A 56 -7.72 -7.00 13.07
N LEU A 57 -8.19 -6.19 12.11
CA LEU A 57 -8.90 -6.66 10.91
C LEU A 57 -7.94 -6.95 9.75
N ILE A 58 -6.65 -6.62 9.89
CA ILE A 58 -5.64 -6.95 8.88
C ILE A 58 -5.40 -8.46 8.93
N PRO A 59 -5.61 -9.20 7.83
CA PRO A 59 -5.38 -10.64 7.83
C PRO A 59 -3.89 -10.94 8.10
N PRO A 60 -3.56 -12.01 8.84
CA PRO A 60 -2.18 -12.41 9.10
C PRO A 60 -1.40 -12.70 7.81
N GLU A 61 -2.10 -13.04 6.73
CA GLU A 61 -1.55 -13.22 5.39
C GLU A 61 -0.87 -11.95 4.86
N ALA A 62 -1.39 -10.77 5.23
CA ALA A 62 -0.77 -9.52 4.87
C ALA A 62 0.60 -9.37 5.54
N PHE A 63 0.83 -9.89 6.75
CA PHE A 63 2.13 -9.82 7.44
C PHE A 63 3.06 -10.99 7.09
N ARG A 64 2.58 -11.93 6.28
CA ARG A 64 3.32 -13.14 5.93
C ARG A 64 4.32 -12.82 4.82
N THR A 65 5.40 -12.15 5.20
CA THR A 65 6.66 -12.14 4.44
C THR A 65 7.30 -13.50 4.67
N SER A 66 7.22 -14.39 3.69
CA SER A 66 8.02 -15.62 3.63
C SER A 66 9.23 -15.41 2.73
#